data_AF-A0A5Y3WB41-F1
#
_entry.id   AF-A0A5Y3WB41-F1
#
_cell.length_a   1.000
_cell.length_b   1.000
_cell.length_c   1.000
_cell.angle_alpha   90.00
_cell.angle_beta   90.00
_cell.angle_gamma   90.00
#
_symmetry.space_group_name_H-M   'P 1'
#
loop_
_entity.id
_entity.type
_entity.pdbx_description
1 polymer ?
#
loop_
_entity_poly.entity_id
_entity_poly.type
_entity_poly.pdbx_seq_one_letter_code
_entity_poly.pdbx_strand_id
1 'polypeptide(L)'
;GTKLPLSPEEFHKAFKEVEKNNRGVAAAMLLSYTLGLRNKEAVESCKSVMTWKRAIETGHNSVRVVFGTKGGRPRNTVIVDRHAVRRAINYAENVMKENNGKLIDRPDVRKALNTYCYHVRRAGLTGEKAPHSMRYHFSQEARRFYENRGYTEREIYAQVSMDLGHGDGRGRYVKQVYFRSADTDDE
;
A
#
# COMPACT_ATOMS: atom_id res chain seq x y z
N GLY A 1 10.22 9.47 -9.50
CA GLY A 1 10.75 8.14 -9.10
C GLY A 1 10.87 7.30 -10.35
N THR A 2 11.64 6.21 -10.32
CA THR A 2 11.86 5.31 -11.48
C THR A 2 10.95 4.09 -11.45
N LYS A 3 9.86 4.14 -10.67
CA LYS A 3 8.96 3.00 -10.50
C LYS A 3 7.68 3.23 -11.28
N LEU A 4 7.11 2.14 -11.75
CA LEU A 4 5.82 2.12 -12.46
C LEU A 4 4.75 1.50 -11.57
N PRO A 5 3.46 1.88 -11.72
CA PRO A 5 2.37 1.20 -11.02
C PRO A 5 2.29 -0.27 -11.45
N LEU A 6 1.92 -1.15 -10.51
CA LEU A 6 1.56 -2.53 -10.85
C LEU A 6 0.18 -2.57 -11.51
N SER A 7 0.06 -3.37 -12.57
CA SER A 7 -1.24 -3.83 -13.04
C SER A 7 -1.83 -4.84 -12.05
N PRO A 8 -3.16 -5.05 -12.05
CA PRO A 8 -3.79 -6.09 -11.23
C PRO A 8 -3.23 -7.49 -11.52
N GLU A 9 -2.90 -7.79 -12.78
CA GLU A 9 -2.33 -9.08 -13.19
C GLU A 9 -0.91 -9.28 -12.65
N GLU A 10 -0.05 -8.27 -12.78
CA GLU A 10 1.31 -8.28 -12.23
C GLU A 10 1.28 -8.49 -10.71
N PHE A 11 0.38 -7.77 -10.02
CA PHE A 11 0.18 -7.94 -8.59
C PHE A 11 -0.28 -9.35 -8.25
N HIS A 12 -1.31 -9.87 -8.93
CA HIS A 12 -1.88 -11.20 -8.62
C HIS A 12 -0.88 -12.33 -8.85
N LYS A 13 -0.08 -12.25 -9.92
CA LYS A 13 0.99 -13.20 -10.20
C LYS A 13 2.02 -13.21 -9.06
N ALA A 14 2.51 -12.04 -8.67
CA ALA A 14 3.48 -11.93 -7.58
C ALA A 14 2.88 -12.34 -6.23
N PHE A 15 1.63 -11.95 -5.94
CA PHE A 15 0.92 -12.29 -4.72
C PHE A 15 0.77 -13.81 -4.57
N LYS A 16 0.31 -14.52 -5.61
CA LYS A 16 0.19 -15.98 -5.60
C LYS A 16 1.52 -16.68 -5.33
N GLU A 17 2.60 -16.19 -5.93
CA GLU A 17 3.93 -16.77 -5.70
C GLU A 17 4.40 -16.53 -4.26
N VAL A 18 4.23 -15.32 -3.73
CA VAL A 18 4.56 -15.04 -2.33
C VAL A 18 3.68 -15.83 -1.38
N GLU A 19 2.38 -15.94 -1.63
CA GLU A 19 1.42 -16.62 -0.75
C GLU A 19 1.78 -18.09 -0.54
N LYS A 20 2.18 -18.80 -1.61
CA LYS A 20 2.65 -20.19 -1.53
C LYS A 20 3.85 -20.36 -0.61
N ASN A 21 4.74 -19.37 -0.59
CA ASN A 21 6.02 -19.45 0.12
C ASN A 21 5.95 -18.83 1.53
N ASN A 22 5.13 -17.79 1.72
CA ASN A 22 5.02 -17.01 2.95
C ASN A 22 3.73 -16.17 2.97
N ARG A 23 2.66 -16.74 3.56
CA ARG A 23 1.35 -16.08 3.75
C ARG A 23 1.44 -14.77 4.54
N GLY A 24 2.38 -14.68 5.47
CA GLY A 24 2.73 -13.48 6.22
C GLY A 24 3.14 -12.30 5.36
N VAL A 25 4.06 -12.55 4.43
CA VAL A 25 4.50 -11.54 3.46
C VAL A 25 3.38 -11.21 2.48
N ALA A 26 2.62 -12.22 2.03
CA ALA A 26 1.48 -12.01 1.13
C ALA A 26 0.41 -11.09 1.77
N ALA A 27 0.09 -11.28 3.05
CA ALA A 27 -0.82 -10.40 3.79
C ALA A 27 -0.31 -8.95 3.83
N ALA A 28 0.98 -8.74 4.12
CA ALA A 28 1.59 -7.42 4.10
C ALA A 28 1.57 -6.80 2.69
N MET A 29 1.78 -7.59 1.63
CA MET A 29 1.65 -7.12 0.24
C MET A 29 0.22 -6.67 -0.06
N LEU A 30 -0.78 -7.46 0.31
CA LEU A 30 -2.18 -7.15 0.02
C LEU A 30 -2.65 -5.88 0.74
N LEU A 31 -2.23 -5.67 1.99
CA LEU A 31 -2.43 -4.40 2.70
C LEU A 31 -1.68 -3.25 2.02
N SER A 32 -0.43 -3.47 1.59
CA SER A 32 0.34 -2.45 0.87
C SER A 32 -0.28 -2.04 -0.45
N TYR A 33 -0.83 -2.98 -1.20
CA TYR A 33 -1.50 -2.76 -2.48
C TYR A 33 -2.81 -2.00 -2.32
N THR A 34 -3.61 -2.34 -1.31
CA THR A 34 -4.93 -1.74 -1.08
C THR A 34 -4.89 -0.39 -0.37
N LEU A 35 -3.88 -0.14 0.48
CA LEU A 35 -3.78 1.08 1.31
C LEU A 35 -2.56 1.96 0.95
N GLY A 36 -1.84 1.61 -0.11
CA GLY A 36 -0.65 2.33 -0.56
C GLY A 36 0.42 2.44 0.51
N LEU A 37 0.66 1.39 1.29
CA LEU A 37 1.62 1.42 2.40
C LEU A 37 3.07 1.51 1.91
N ARG A 38 3.94 2.13 2.69
CA ARG A 38 5.40 1.93 2.58
C ARG A 38 5.76 0.55 3.09
N ASN A 39 6.90 -0.01 2.68
CA ASN A 39 7.35 -1.32 3.16
C ASN A 39 7.35 -1.45 4.69
N LYS A 40 7.82 -0.42 5.42
CA LYS A 40 7.83 -0.45 6.89
C LYS A 40 6.42 -0.36 7.48
N GLU A 41 5.54 0.46 6.91
CA GLU A 41 4.13 0.54 7.30
C GLU A 41 3.42 -0.80 7.06
N ALA A 42 3.71 -1.49 5.94
CA ALA A 42 3.16 -2.80 5.62
C ALA A 42 3.63 -3.89 6.60
N VAL A 43 4.93 -3.92 6.93
CA VAL A 43 5.49 -4.88 7.90
C VAL A 43 4.96 -4.64 9.32
N GLU A 44 4.80 -3.39 9.72
CA GLU A 44 4.26 -3.04 11.06
C GLU A 44 2.74 -2.99 11.13
N SER A 45 2.04 -3.29 10.03
CA SER A 45 0.58 -3.17 9.94
C SER A 45 -0.17 -4.10 10.90
N CYS A 46 0.43 -5.21 11.34
CA CYS A 46 -0.16 -6.10 12.35
C CYS A 46 -0.59 -5.35 13.62
N LYS A 47 0.10 -4.27 13.98
CA LYS A 47 -0.22 -3.42 15.14
C LYS A 47 -1.49 -2.59 14.96
N SER A 48 -2.01 -2.48 13.74
CA SER A 48 -3.17 -1.65 13.38
C SER A 48 -4.33 -2.40 12.75
N VAL A 49 -4.17 -3.68 12.37
CA VAL A 49 -5.20 -4.48 11.67
C VAL A 49 -6.55 -4.42 12.39
N MET A 50 -6.59 -4.59 13.72
CA MET A 50 -7.84 -4.56 14.48
C MET A 50 -8.50 -3.18 14.51
N THR A 51 -7.70 -2.11 14.60
CA THR A 51 -8.20 -0.72 14.54
C THR A 51 -8.73 -0.38 13.16
N TRP A 52 -8.05 -0.84 12.10
CA TRP A 52 -8.50 -0.66 10.72
C TRP A 52 -9.77 -1.46 10.43
N LYS A 53 -9.88 -2.68 10.97
CA LYS A 53 -11.11 -3.49 10.88
C LYS A 53 -12.30 -2.73 11.48
N ARG A 54 -12.15 -2.22 12.70
CA ARG A 54 -13.19 -1.41 13.36
C ARG A 54 -13.56 -0.18 12.54
N ALA A 55 -12.57 0.53 11.97
CA ALA A 55 -12.83 1.70 11.12
C ALA A 55 -13.69 1.35 9.89
N ILE A 56 -13.43 0.21 9.25
CA ILE A 56 -14.24 -0.25 8.11
C ILE A 56 -15.65 -0.61 8.53
N GLU A 57 -15.80 -1.36 9.63
CA GLU A 57 -17.09 -1.83 10.16
C GLU A 57 -17.99 -0.67 10.62
N THR A 58 -17.38 0.41 11.12
CA THR A 58 -18.07 1.64 11.55
C THR A 58 -18.26 2.66 10.42
N GLY A 59 -17.96 2.29 9.17
CA GLY A 59 -18.26 3.10 7.99
C GLY A 59 -17.28 4.24 7.71
N HIS A 60 -16.10 4.30 8.36
CA HIS A 60 -15.09 5.31 8.05
C HIS A 60 -14.65 5.22 6.59
N ASN A 61 -14.33 6.37 5.98
CA ASN A 61 -13.85 6.47 4.59
C ASN A 61 -12.32 6.45 4.46
N SER A 62 -11.60 6.37 5.58
CA SER A 62 -10.15 6.27 5.63
C SER A 62 -9.70 5.42 6.83
N VAL A 63 -8.46 4.94 6.78
CA VAL A 63 -7.79 4.35 7.94
C VAL A 63 -6.58 5.18 8.34
N ARG A 64 -6.27 5.20 9.65
CA ARG A 64 -5.11 5.91 10.19
C ARG A 64 -3.90 4.99 10.30
N VAL A 65 -2.83 5.30 9.57
CA VAL A 65 -1.55 4.60 9.63
C VAL A 65 -0.64 5.30 10.65
N VAL A 66 -0.30 4.59 11.73
CA VAL A 66 0.49 5.13 12.86
C VAL A 66 1.90 4.54 12.90
N PHE A 67 2.02 3.22 12.72
CA PHE A 67 3.30 2.51 12.83
C PHE A 67 4.03 2.40 11.49
N GLY A 68 5.37 2.29 11.56
CA GLY A 68 6.23 2.24 10.39
C GLY A 68 6.32 3.52 9.54
N THR A 69 5.66 4.60 9.95
CA THR A 69 5.61 5.86 9.20
C THR A 69 6.96 6.59 9.15
N LYS A 70 7.18 7.37 8.08
CA LYS A 70 8.42 8.14 7.91
C LYS A 70 8.46 9.27 8.95
N GLY A 71 9.52 9.30 9.76
CA GLY A 71 9.71 10.31 10.80
C GLY A 71 8.67 10.26 11.92
N GLY A 72 7.98 9.12 12.11
CA GLY A 72 6.95 8.96 13.14
C GLY A 72 5.67 9.77 12.91
N ARG A 73 5.47 10.30 11.71
CA ARG A 73 4.31 11.16 11.40
C ARG A 73 3.12 10.29 10.93
N PRO A 74 2.03 10.19 11.71
CA PRO A 74 0.86 9.43 11.30
C PRO A 74 0.19 10.08 10.09
N ARG A 75 -0.47 9.27 9.26
CA ARG A 75 -1.25 9.72 8.10
C ARG A 75 -2.58 9.01 8.03
N ASN A 76 -3.61 9.68 7.54
CA ASN A 76 -4.81 9.00 7.07
C ASN A 76 -4.59 8.56 5.62
N THR A 77 -5.21 7.46 5.24
CA THR A 77 -5.23 6.98 3.86
C THR A 77 -6.65 6.61 3.49
N VAL A 78 -7.13 7.14 2.39
CA VAL A 78 -8.47 6.90 1.88
C VAL A 78 -8.72 5.41 1.60
N ILE A 79 -9.93 4.96 1.86
CA ILE A 79 -10.43 3.63 1.48
C ILE A 79 -11.05 3.77 0.09
N VAL A 80 -10.27 3.43 -0.94
CA VAL A 80 -10.71 3.53 -2.34
C VAL A 80 -11.77 2.46 -2.67
N ASP A 81 -11.50 1.21 -2.30
CA ASP A 81 -12.41 0.08 -2.42
C ASP A 81 -12.62 -0.56 -1.03
N ARG A 82 -13.79 -0.32 -0.44
CA ARG A 82 -14.14 -0.85 0.88
C ARG A 82 -14.14 -2.37 0.92
N HIS A 83 -14.58 -3.04 -0.15
CA HIS A 83 -14.61 -4.50 -0.19
C HIS A 83 -13.20 -5.08 -0.28
N ALA A 84 -12.33 -4.53 -1.13
CA ALA A 84 -10.94 -4.96 -1.24
C ALA A 84 -10.16 -4.76 0.07
N VAL A 85 -10.29 -3.58 0.71
CA VAL A 85 -9.60 -3.33 1.98
C VAL A 85 -10.14 -4.26 3.09
N ARG A 86 -11.45 -4.49 3.15
CA ARG A 86 -12.04 -5.46 4.10
C ARG A 86 -11.48 -6.86 3.91
N ARG A 87 -11.36 -7.33 2.66
CA ARG A 87 -10.74 -8.63 2.35
C ARG A 87 -9.27 -8.67 2.79
N ALA A 88 -8.51 -7.62 2.50
CA ALA A 88 -7.10 -7.52 2.89
C ALA A 88 -6.91 -7.59 4.41
N ILE A 89 -7.74 -6.86 5.17
CA ILE A 89 -7.72 -6.85 6.63
C ILE A 89 -8.10 -8.21 7.22
N ASN A 90 -9.17 -8.83 6.73
CA ASN A 90 -9.59 -10.15 7.21
C ASN A 90 -8.54 -11.22 6.91
N TYR A 91 -7.92 -11.17 5.74
CA TYR A 91 -6.81 -12.06 5.39
C TYR A 91 -5.63 -11.87 6.34
N ALA A 92 -5.23 -10.63 6.59
CA ALA A 92 -4.15 -10.30 7.52
C ALA A 92 -4.45 -10.74 8.96
N GLU A 93 -5.68 -10.54 9.45
CA GLU A 93 -6.12 -11.00 10.77
C GLU A 93 -6.02 -12.52 10.90
N ASN A 94 -6.47 -13.27 9.89
CA ASN A 94 -6.37 -14.74 9.91
C ASN A 94 -4.91 -15.20 9.94
N VAL A 95 -4.04 -14.60 9.14
CA VAL A 95 -2.61 -14.89 9.17
C VAL A 95 -1.98 -14.54 10.52
N MET A 96 -2.39 -13.43 11.16
CA MET A 96 -1.90 -13.07 12.50
C MET A 96 -2.29 -14.10 13.56
N LYS A 97 -3.50 -14.69 13.48
CA LYS A 97 -3.94 -15.76 14.40
C LYS A 97 -3.05 -17.01 14.27
N GLU A 98 -2.61 -17.31 13.06
CA GLU A 98 -1.71 -18.44 12.76
C GLU A 98 -0.24 -18.15 13.12
N ASN A 99 0.13 -16.87 13.31
CA ASN A 99 1.53 -16.43 13.37
C ASN A 99 1.84 -15.48 14.55
N ASN A 100 1.45 -15.87 15.77
CA ASN A 100 1.77 -15.17 17.03
C ASN A 100 1.41 -13.67 17.02
N GLY A 101 0.30 -13.31 16.37
CA GLY A 101 -0.14 -11.91 16.27
C GLY A 101 0.68 -11.04 15.31
N LYS A 102 1.62 -11.61 14.55
CA LYS A 102 2.45 -10.90 13.58
C LYS A 102 2.14 -11.33 12.16
N LEU A 103 2.40 -10.45 11.20
CA LEU A 103 2.40 -10.85 9.79
C LEU A 103 3.72 -11.55 9.43
N ILE A 104 4.84 -10.98 9.86
CA ILE A 104 6.17 -11.54 9.61
C ILE A 104 6.86 -11.67 10.96
N ASP A 105 6.85 -12.89 11.52
CA ASP A 105 7.44 -13.15 12.82
C ASP A 105 8.97 -13.21 12.73
N ARG A 106 9.60 -12.06 13.01
CA ARG A 106 11.04 -11.91 13.16
C ARG A 106 11.34 -11.18 14.48
N PRO A 107 12.56 -11.35 15.02
CA PRO A 107 12.95 -10.72 16.30
C PRO A 107 12.89 -9.19 16.28
N ASP A 108 13.14 -8.57 15.13
CA ASP A 108 13.16 -7.12 14.97
C ASP A 108 12.60 -6.68 13.61
N VAL A 109 12.20 -5.41 13.53
CA VAL A 109 11.57 -4.82 12.35
C VAL A 109 12.49 -4.83 11.12
N ARG A 110 13.82 -4.74 11.31
CA ARG A 110 14.79 -4.75 10.20
C ARG A 110 14.83 -6.14 9.55
N LYS A 111 14.87 -7.21 10.35
CA LYS A 111 14.79 -8.59 9.85
C LYS A 111 13.45 -8.89 9.19
N ALA A 112 12.35 -8.36 9.75
CA ALA A 112 11.02 -8.48 9.13
C ALA A 112 10.97 -7.76 7.76
N LEU A 113 11.51 -6.54 7.67
CA LEU A 113 11.64 -5.79 6.42
C LEU A 113 12.50 -6.51 5.38
N ASN A 114 13.62 -7.10 5.79
CA ASN A 114 14.48 -7.87 4.90
C ASN A 114 13.74 -9.11 4.37
N THR A 115 13.00 -9.81 5.25
CA THR A 115 12.18 -10.97 4.86
C THR A 115 11.09 -10.55 3.86
N TYR A 116 10.37 -9.45 4.14
CA TYR A 116 9.39 -8.87 3.22
C TYR A 116 10.00 -8.58 1.84
N CYS A 117 11.08 -7.80 1.81
CA CYS A 117 11.72 -7.43 0.55
C CYS A 117 12.28 -8.64 -0.20
N TYR A 118 12.82 -9.64 0.50
CA TYR A 118 13.36 -10.85 -0.10
C TYR A 118 12.28 -11.63 -0.86
N HIS A 119 11.16 -11.97 -0.22
CA HIS A 119 10.10 -12.74 -0.86
C HIS A 119 9.44 -11.96 -2.01
N VAL A 120 9.21 -10.66 -1.82
CA VAL A 120 8.60 -9.81 -2.85
C VAL A 120 9.50 -9.72 -4.10
N ARG A 121 10.82 -9.58 -3.93
CA ARG A 121 11.78 -9.57 -5.04
C ARG A 121 11.89 -10.94 -5.73
N ARG A 122 11.86 -12.03 -4.95
CA ARG A 122 11.85 -13.39 -5.51
C ARG A 122 10.62 -13.69 -6.36
N ALA A 123 9.50 -13.03 -6.07
CA ALA A 123 8.29 -13.10 -6.88
C ALA A 123 8.33 -12.19 -8.13
N GLY A 124 9.51 -11.66 -8.49
CA GLY A 124 9.73 -10.87 -9.71
C GLY A 124 9.56 -9.37 -9.53
N LEU A 125 9.18 -8.89 -8.34
CA LEU A 125 9.03 -7.44 -8.12
C LEU A 125 10.39 -6.77 -7.85
N THR A 126 11.15 -6.56 -8.92
CA THR A 126 12.46 -5.90 -8.96
C THR A 126 12.51 -4.80 -10.04
N GLY A 127 13.60 -4.03 -10.11
CA GLY A 127 13.73 -2.99 -11.15
C GLY A 127 12.63 -1.93 -11.06
N GLU A 128 11.98 -1.62 -12.19
CA GLU A 128 10.90 -0.62 -12.29
C GLU A 128 9.59 -1.07 -11.62
N LYS A 129 9.35 -2.38 -11.55
CA LYS A 129 8.19 -3.01 -10.92
C LYS A 129 8.62 -3.58 -9.58
N ALA A 130 8.73 -2.74 -8.56
CA ALA A 130 9.32 -3.07 -7.26
C ALA A 130 8.24 -3.16 -6.15
N PRO A 131 8.57 -3.50 -4.88
CA PRO A 131 7.57 -3.47 -3.80
C PRO A 131 6.83 -2.12 -3.68
N HIS A 132 7.55 -1.03 -3.94
CA HIS A 132 7.00 0.33 -3.92
C HIS A 132 6.02 0.61 -5.07
N SER A 133 5.98 -0.24 -6.11
CA SER A 133 5.02 -0.14 -7.22
C SER A 133 3.58 -0.44 -6.80
N MET A 134 3.36 -1.20 -5.72
CA MET A 134 2.03 -1.34 -5.10
C MET A 134 1.47 -0.01 -4.63
N ARG A 135 2.34 0.87 -4.12
CA ARG A 135 1.96 2.20 -3.69
C ARG A 135 1.71 3.15 -4.86
N TYR A 136 2.40 2.93 -5.98
CA TYR A 136 2.09 3.60 -7.23
C TYR A 136 0.72 3.18 -7.77
N HIS A 137 0.41 1.89 -7.74
CA HIS A 137 -0.94 1.40 -8.06
C HIS A 137 -2.00 2.10 -7.22
N PHE A 138 -1.87 2.10 -5.89
CA PHE A 138 -2.80 2.80 -5.00
C PHE A 138 -2.96 4.29 -5.37
N SER A 139 -1.88 4.99 -5.74
CA SER A 139 -2.00 6.40 -6.14
C SER A 139 -2.85 6.60 -7.40
N GLN A 140 -2.80 5.67 -8.36
CA GLN A 140 -3.67 5.71 -9.55
C GLN A 140 -5.13 5.53 -9.17
N GLU A 141 -5.41 4.56 -8.29
CA GLU A 141 -6.77 4.29 -7.82
C GLU A 141 -7.32 5.42 -6.96
N ALA A 142 -6.49 6.03 -6.10
CA ALA A 142 -6.88 7.20 -5.30
C ALA A 142 -7.16 8.42 -6.18
N ARG A 143 -6.38 8.64 -7.25
CA ARG A 143 -6.67 9.69 -8.24
C ARG A 143 -8.07 9.48 -8.84
N ARG A 144 -8.34 8.29 -9.38
CA ARG A 144 -9.66 7.93 -9.97
C ARG A 144 -10.79 8.10 -8.95
N PHE A 145 -10.56 7.72 -7.70
CA PHE A 145 -11.52 7.87 -6.61
C PHE A 145 -11.96 9.32 -6.39
N TYR A 146 -11.02 10.27 -6.42
CA TYR A 146 -11.31 11.70 -6.25
C TYR A 146 -11.87 12.33 -7.54
N GLU A 147 -11.40 11.91 -8.72
CA GLU A 147 -11.96 12.31 -10.02
C GLU A 147 -13.46 11.99 -10.09
N ASN A 148 -13.84 10.76 -9.72
CA ASN A 148 -15.24 10.31 -9.69
C ASN A 148 -16.11 11.05 -8.65
N ARG A 149 -15.51 11.89 -7.80
CA ARG A 149 -16.20 12.74 -6.82
C ARG A 149 -16.20 14.21 -7.20
N GLY A 150 -15.75 14.55 -8.40
CA GLY A 150 -15.77 15.92 -8.93
C GLY A 150 -14.70 16.84 -8.37
N TYR A 151 -13.63 16.30 -7.78
CA TYR A 151 -12.53 17.10 -7.25
C TYR A 151 -11.75 17.74 -8.41
N THR A 152 -11.25 18.96 -8.21
CA THR A 152 -10.35 19.59 -9.18
C THR A 152 -9.01 18.87 -9.23
N GLU A 153 -8.26 19.00 -10.34
CA GLU A 153 -6.93 18.40 -10.46
C GLU A 153 -6.00 18.79 -9.29
N ARG A 154 -6.04 20.05 -8.86
CA ARG A 154 -5.24 20.55 -7.74
C ARG A 154 -5.60 19.84 -6.43
N GLU A 155 -6.90 19.68 -6.16
CA GLU A 155 -7.37 18.99 -4.95
C GLU A 155 -7.05 17.50 -4.99
N ILE A 156 -7.21 16.85 -6.14
CA ILE A 156 -6.88 15.43 -6.33
C ILE A 156 -5.43 15.18 -5.93
N TYR A 157 -4.48 15.94 -6.47
CA TYR A 157 -3.07 15.71 -6.15
C TYR A 157 -2.70 16.12 -4.73
N ALA A 158 -3.38 17.12 -4.14
CA ALA A 158 -3.21 17.43 -2.71
C ALA A 158 -3.71 16.28 -1.82
N GLN A 159 -4.88 15.73 -2.12
CA GLN A 159 -5.47 14.59 -1.40
C GLN A 159 -4.61 13.34 -1.52
N VAL A 160 -4.23 12.94 -2.74
CA VAL A 160 -3.33 11.79 -2.95
C VAL A 160 -2.00 12.01 -2.23
N SER A 161 -1.50 13.25 -2.20
CA SER A 161 -0.28 13.57 -1.44
C SER A 161 -0.46 13.40 0.07
N MET A 162 -1.60 13.81 0.63
CA MET A 162 -1.94 13.58 2.03
C MET A 162 -2.14 12.10 2.35
N ASP A 163 -2.85 11.36 1.49
CA ASP A 163 -3.04 9.91 1.59
C ASP A 163 -1.69 9.22 1.65
N LEU A 164 -0.75 9.59 0.79
CA LEU A 164 0.61 9.07 0.79
C LEU A 164 1.46 9.60 1.98
N GLY A 165 0.98 10.55 2.77
CA GLY A 165 1.72 11.14 3.89
C GLY A 165 2.91 11.99 3.43
N HIS A 166 2.74 12.72 2.33
CA HIS A 166 3.66 13.73 1.82
C HIS A 166 3.27 15.16 2.25
N GLY A 167 2.05 15.35 2.77
CA GLY A 167 1.46 16.66 3.09
C GLY A 167 0.73 17.25 1.88
N ASP A 168 -0.17 18.20 2.11
CA ASP A 168 -0.98 18.87 1.08
C ASP A 168 -0.12 19.69 0.09
N GLY A 169 0.95 20.34 0.58
CA GLY A 169 1.87 21.15 -0.24
C GLY A 169 2.73 20.38 -1.25
N ARG A 170 2.55 19.07 -1.41
CA ARG A 170 3.36 18.22 -2.31
C ARG A 170 2.59 17.63 -3.50
N GLY A 171 1.42 18.16 -3.84
CA GLY A 171 0.64 17.71 -5.00
C GLY A 171 1.43 17.69 -6.32
N ARG A 172 2.18 18.77 -6.63
CA ARG A 172 3.03 18.83 -7.84
C ARG A 172 4.11 17.73 -7.86
N TYR A 173 4.78 17.52 -6.73
CA TYR A 173 5.77 16.45 -6.58
C TYR A 173 5.13 15.08 -6.81
N VAL A 174 3.95 14.85 -6.25
CA VAL A 174 3.21 13.60 -6.40
C VAL A 174 2.85 13.36 -7.86
N LYS A 175 2.31 14.36 -8.57
CA LYS A 175 2.05 14.29 -10.03
C LYS A 175 3.30 13.85 -10.79
N GLN A 176 4.42 14.53 -10.58
CA GLN A 176 5.69 14.24 -11.26
C GLN A 176 6.34 12.90 -10.92
N VAL A 177 6.03 12.30 -9.76
CA VAL A 177 6.70 11.09 -9.28
C VAL A 177 5.86 9.85 -9.47
N TYR A 178 4.55 9.94 -9.21
CA TYR A 178 3.61 8.83 -9.22
C TYR A 178 2.76 8.76 -10.48
N PHE A 179 2.66 9.86 -11.23
CA PHE A 179 1.82 9.98 -12.43
C PHE A 179 2.64 10.47 -13.63
N ARG A 180 3.89 10.02 -13.74
CA ARG A 180 4.64 10.22 -14.99
C ARG A 180 3.87 9.50 -16.08
N SER A 181 3.36 10.25 -17.05
CA SER A 181 2.85 9.65 -18.27
C SER A 181 3.95 8.82 -18.92
N ALA A 182 3.58 7.70 -19.53
CA ALA A 182 4.41 7.08 -20.56
C ALA A 182 4.26 7.87 -21.89
N ASP A 183 4.36 9.20 -21.83
CA ASP A 183 4.31 10.09 -23.00
C ASP A 183 5.75 10.28 -23.52
N THR A 184 6.40 9.17 -23.81
CA THR A 184 7.64 9.09 -24.60
C THR A 184 7.54 7.77 -25.36
N ASP A 185 6.69 7.75 -26.38
CA ASP A 185 6.70 6.84 -27.53
C ASP A 185 5.51 7.28 -28.41
N ASP A 186 5.65 8.45 -29.04
CA ASP A 186 4.94 8.89 -30.26
C ASP A 186 5.41 10.33 -30.59
N GLU A 187 6.66 10.44 -31.07
CA GLU A 187 7.13 11.52 -31.97
C GLU A 187 8.03 10.90 -33.04
#